data_AF-A0AAU1FJA3-F1
#
_entry.id   AF-A0AAU1FJA3-F1
#
_cell.length_a   1.000
_cell.length_b   1.000
_cell.length_c   1.000
_cell.angle_alpha   90.00
_cell.angle_beta   90.00
_cell.angle_gamma   90.00
#
_symmetry.space_group_name_H-M   'P 1'
#
loop_
_entity.id
_entity.type
_entity.pdbx_description
1 polymer ?
#
loop_
_entity_poly.entity_id
_entity_poly.type
_entity_poly.pdbx_seq_one_letter_code
_entity_poly.pdbx_strand_id
1 'polypeptide(L)'
;MTATDATDATTAKTASAFAVRAGGSRQLAGTGALLRFALRRDRVMMPLWAGVIGLLVLSMPNSLKTVYSTPAERADVARQMLTNSSLRATYGPVFSDSLGGLTAWRIGGYAGVFAGIMSLLIVVRHTRDEEESGRQELISSAMVGRRAPLTAALLAAFVANGALALLIAGGLAGQGGAGALALGLAVGGVGMVFATMAAIVAQLTESARLAKGLTGGLLGAAFVLKAAGDSATDDGSSPLTWISPVGWLEETRSFADERWWVLPLFAAAVAIQGAVAYELAGRRDVGMSFLPTRPGPATGRLGTAGALAWRLQRGAVLGWSLGFLAAGAAFGGMTKGASDLVGNNDKTREIIERMGGQAGITDAFLATMVGMLGMVAALFVVASVLRLHGEETSQRAEPVLANAVGRLRWASGHLAIAFGGAVLIMLLGGLGLGLGYGADLGPILGACLVQVPAIWTLGSLAVLLYGLSPHLAPGAWAVAGLALLLGWIGPALNVPQTVLDLSPFGHLPKLPGGAMTWTPALVLTALAVAMTGVGLAGLRRRDLSG
;
A
#
# COMPACT_ATOMS: atom_id res chain seq x y z
N MET A 1 30.18 -7.60 -97.98
CA MET A 1 28.89 -8.25 -97.66
C MET A 1 29.14 -9.11 -96.43
N THR A 2 28.85 -8.60 -95.23
CA THR A 2 27.61 -8.91 -94.45
C THR A 2 27.49 -10.41 -94.18
N ALA A 3 27.45 -10.93 -92.94
CA ALA A 3 26.62 -10.44 -91.84
C ALA A 3 26.97 -11.09 -90.47
N THR A 4 26.58 -10.36 -89.42
CA THR A 4 25.98 -10.78 -88.14
C THR A 4 26.76 -11.67 -87.15
N ASP A 5 27.33 -11.01 -86.12
CA ASP A 5 27.35 -11.49 -84.73
C ASP A 5 26.56 -10.50 -83.88
N ALA A 6 25.46 -10.95 -83.27
CA ALA A 6 24.60 -10.18 -82.39
C ALA A 6 24.19 -11.07 -81.24
N THR A 7 24.71 -10.80 -80.03
CA THR A 7 23.97 -10.77 -78.76
C THR A 7 24.95 -10.50 -77.62
N ASP A 8 25.04 -9.24 -77.20
CA ASP A 8 25.53 -8.89 -75.87
C ASP A 8 24.52 -7.92 -75.25
N ALA A 9 23.48 -8.50 -74.66
CA ALA A 9 22.40 -7.79 -73.99
C ALA A 9 22.49 -8.03 -72.48
N THR A 10 23.28 -7.16 -71.84
CA THR A 10 23.05 -6.53 -70.55
C THR A 10 22.03 -7.23 -69.63
N THR A 11 22.51 -8.19 -68.82
CA THR A 11 21.78 -8.67 -67.64
C THR A 11 21.81 -7.60 -66.55
N ALA A 12 20.92 -6.63 -66.67
CA ALA A 12 20.59 -5.72 -65.58
C ALA A 12 19.93 -6.53 -64.45
N LYS A 13 20.74 -6.97 -63.48
CA LYS A 13 20.27 -7.44 -62.17
C LYS A 13 19.46 -6.32 -61.52
N THR A 14 18.14 -6.38 -61.63
CA THR A 14 17.20 -5.72 -60.70
C THR A 14 17.27 -6.42 -59.35
N ALA A 15 18.42 -6.29 -58.68
CA ALA A 15 18.47 -6.39 -57.23
C ALA A 15 17.85 -5.09 -56.71
N SER A 16 16.53 -5.03 -56.67
CA SER A 16 15.82 -4.11 -55.79
C SER A 16 16.23 -4.45 -54.37
N ALA A 17 17.34 -3.86 -53.94
CA ALA A 17 17.72 -3.82 -52.55
C ALA A 17 16.50 -3.32 -51.78
N PHE A 18 15.91 -4.18 -50.96
CA PHE A 18 15.23 -3.73 -49.76
C PHE A 18 16.29 -3.03 -48.91
N ALA A 19 16.67 -1.81 -49.31
CA ALA A 19 17.42 -0.91 -48.49
C ALA A 19 16.48 -0.61 -47.32
N VAL A 20 16.66 -1.38 -46.23
CA VAL A 20 16.15 -1.04 -44.93
C VAL A 20 16.61 0.39 -44.71
N ARG A 21 15.68 1.36 -44.82
CA ARG A 21 15.99 2.72 -44.45
C ARG A 21 16.58 2.64 -43.05
N ALA A 22 17.80 3.14 -42.88
CA ALA A 22 18.37 3.42 -41.57
C ALA A 22 17.60 4.59 -40.93
N GLY A 23 16.30 4.41 -40.73
CA GLY A 23 15.51 5.27 -39.87
C GLY A 23 15.94 4.94 -38.46
N GLY A 24 16.66 5.88 -37.82
CA GLY A 24 17.11 5.73 -36.44
C GLY A 24 16.01 5.09 -35.60
N SER A 25 16.36 4.00 -34.91
CA SER A 25 15.40 3.17 -34.17
C SER A 25 14.50 4.08 -33.35
N ARG A 26 13.21 4.18 -33.70
CA ARG A 26 12.26 5.00 -32.95
C ARG A 26 11.93 4.27 -31.65
N GLN A 27 12.89 4.19 -30.73
CA GLN A 27 12.81 3.48 -29.45
C GLN A 27 11.64 3.97 -28.59
N LEU A 28 11.16 5.18 -28.84
CA LEU A 28 10.04 5.84 -28.15
C LEU A 28 8.78 5.97 -29.03
N ALA A 29 8.74 5.36 -30.21
CA ALA A 29 7.52 5.34 -31.03
C ALA A 29 6.35 4.75 -30.23
N GLY A 30 5.19 5.39 -30.32
CA GLY A 30 3.99 4.94 -29.61
C GLY A 30 3.86 5.41 -28.15
N THR A 31 4.87 6.05 -27.55
CA THR A 31 4.83 6.49 -26.13
C THR A 31 3.60 7.36 -25.83
N GLY A 32 3.28 8.34 -26.67
CA GLY A 32 2.11 9.20 -26.45
C GLY A 32 0.77 8.48 -26.51
N ALA A 33 0.65 7.47 -27.38
CA ALA A 33 -0.55 6.65 -27.46
C ALA A 33 -0.70 5.74 -26.23
N LEU A 34 0.40 5.13 -25.79
CA LEU A 34 0.45 4.32 -24.56
C LEU A 34 0.19 5.16 -23.31
N LEU A 35 0.75 6.36 -23.21
CA LEU A 35 0.48 7.27 -22.10
C LEU A 35 -1.00 7.66 -22.06
N ARG A 36 -1.58 8.04 -23.20
CA ARG A 36 -3.02 8.36 -23.27
C ARG A 36 -3.88 7.17 -22.87
N PHE A 37 -3.50 5.97 -23.30
CA PHE A 37 -4.18 4.73 -22.89
C PHE A 37 -4.06 4.49 -21.38
N ALA A 38 -2.86 4.63 -20.81
CA ALA A 38 -2.61 4.48 -19.38
C ALA A 38 -3.46 5.46 -18.55
N LEU A 39 -3.47 6.74 -18.92
CA LEU A 39 -4.28 7.77 -18.25
C LEU A 39 -5.79 7.50 -18.37
N ARG A 40 -6.27 7.00 -19.51
CA ARG A 40 -7.69 6.60 -19.67
C ARG A 40 -8.04 5.40 -18.81
N ARG A 41 -7.16 4.40 -18.76
CA ARG A 41 -7.37 3.19 -17.97
C ARG A 41 -7.34 3.47 -16.47
N ASP A 42 -6.56 4.46 -16.06
CA ASP A 42 -6.41 4.83 -14.65
C ASP A 42 -7.17 6.11 -14.27
N ARG A 43 -8.13 6.54 -15.11
CA ARG A 43 -8.97 7.73 -14.89
C ARG A 43 -9.75 7.76 -13.58
N VAL A 44 -9.93 6.60 -12.93
CA VAL A 44 -10.53 6.49 -11.60
C VAL A 44 -9.43 6.32 -10.55
N MET A 45 -8.50 5.40 -10.79
CA MET A 45 -7.46 5.04 -9.82
C MET A 45 -6.53 6.21 -9.48
N MET A 46 -5.99 6.92 -10.48
CA MET A 46 -5.05 8.03 -10.24
C MET A 46 -5.71 9.20 -9.51
N PRO A 47 -6.88 9.73 -9.94
CA PRO A 47 -7.54 10.80 -9.20
C PRO A 47 -8.00 10.38 -7.81
N LEU A 48 -8.42 9.12 -7.62
CA LEU A 48 -8.80 8.62 -6.30
C LEU A 48 -7.60 8.60 -5.35
N TRP A 49 -6.44 8.09 -5.78
CA TRP A 49 -5.22 8.14 -4.96
C TRP A 49 -4.79 9.58 -4.66
N ALA A 50 -4.72 10.44 -5.69
CA ALA A 50 -4.36 11.84 -5.50
C ALA A 50 -5.36 12.58 -4.59
N GLY A 51 -6.66 12.28 -4.72
CA GLY A 51 -7.72 12.84 -3.91
C GLY A 51 -7.69 12.35 -2.46
N VAL A 52 -7.43 11.06 -2.21
CA VAL A 52 -7.31 10.51 -0.85
C VAL A 52 -6.07 11.06 -0.15
N ILE A 53 -4.89 11.04 -0.80
CA ILE A 53 -3.66 11.59 -0.23
C ILE A 53 -3.82 13.11 -0.03
N GLY A 54 -4.38 13.79 -1.02
CA GLY A 54 -4.71 15.21 -0.96
C GLY A 54 -5.62 15.55 0.21
N LEU A 55 -6.74 14.83 0.36
CA LEU A 55 -7.68 15.02 1.46
C LEU A 55 -7.02 14.79 2.83
N LEU A 56 -6.19 13.75 2.95
CA LEU A 56 -5.42 13.49 4.16
C LEU A 56 -4.53 14.68 4.52
N VAL A 57 -3.81 15.26 3.55
CA VAL A 57 -2.92 16.41 3.78
C VAL A 57 -3.72 17.69 4.06
N LEU A 58 -4.72 17.99 3.24
CA LEU A 58 -5.46 19.25 3.26
C LEU A 58 -6.46 19.36 4.43
N SER A 59 -6.85 18.23 5.03
CA SER A 59 -7.70 18.22 6.23
C SER A 59 -6.93 18.49 7.54
N MET A 60 -5.60 18.34 7.53
CA MET A 60 -4.78 18.48 8.75
C MET A 60 -4.77 19.89 9.34
N PRO A 61 -4.59 21.00 8.58
CA PRO A 61 -4.53 22.33 9.18
C PRO A 61 -5.77 22.66 10.02
N ASN A 62 -6.96 22.32 9.54
CA ASN A 62 -8.21 22.56 10.25
C ASN A 62 -8.35 21.65 11.48
N SER A 63 -7.94 20.38 11.36
CA SER A 63 -7.92 19.45 12.48
C SER A 63 -6.99 19.95 13.58
N LEU A 64 -5.78 20.37 13.21
CA LEU A 64 -4.79 20.95 14.14
C LEU A 64 -5.27 22.26 14.74
N LYS A 65 -5.93 23.13 13.99
CA LYS A 65 -6.49 24.39 14.51
C LYS A 65 -7.63 24.14 15.51
N THR A 66 -8.40 23.08 15.32
CA THR A 66 -9.50 22.71 16.23
C THR A 66 -8.96 22.16 17.55
N VAL A 67 -7.88 21.38 17.50
CA VAL A 67 -7.27 20.76 18.68
C VAL A 67 -6.28 21.71 19.39
N TYR A 68 -5.52 22.51 18.62
CA TYR A 68 -4.48 23.45 19.09
C TYR A 68 -4.75 24.84 18.51
N SER A 69 -5.66 25.54 19.19
CA SER A 69 -6.22 26.81 18.72
C SER A 69 -5.22 27.96 18.82
N THR A 70 -4.44 28.01 19.90
CA THR A 70 -3.52 29.13 20.17
C THR A 70 -2.10 28.86 19.69
N PRO A 71 -1.31 29.89 19.33
CA PRO A 71 0.12 29.73 19.05
C PRO A 71 0.90 29.11 20.21
N ALA A 72 0.53 29.47 21.46
CA ALA A 72 1.17 28.93 22.65
C ALA A 72 0.94 27.41 22.79
N GLU A 73 -0.29 26.92 22.55
CA GLU A 73 -0.60 25.48 22.52
C GLU A 73 0.21 24.74 21.46
N ARG A 74 0.36 25.32 20.26
CA ARG A 74 1.14 24.72 19.17
C ARG A 74 2.64 24.67 19.48
N ALA A 75 3.20 25.74 20.04
CA ALA A 75 4.58 25.77 20.49
C ALA A 75 4.84 24.78 21.63
N ASP A 76 3.88 24.61 22.54
CA ASP A 76 3.99 23.65 23.64
C ASP A 76 3.98 22.22 23.14
N VAL A 77 3.08 21.87 22.23
CA VAL A 77 3.05 20.55 21.59
C VAL A 77 4.33 20.31 20.80
N ALA A 78 4.79 21.28 20.00
CA ALA A 78 6.05 21.13 19.26
C ALA A 78 7.23 20.78 20.21
N ARG A 79 7.32 21.44 21.36
CA ARG A 79 8.34 21.15 22.39
C ARG A 79 8.17 19.79 23.04
N GLN A 80 6.94 19.43 23.43
CA GLN A 80 6.65 18.12 24.03
C GLN A 80 7.00 16.97 23.06
N MET A 81 6.71 17.15 21.77
CA MET A 81 6.99 16.15 20.73
C MET A 81 8.49 15.92 20.51
N LEU A 82 9.34 16.93 20.70
CA LEU A 82 10.81 16.76 20.61
C LEU A 82 11.35 15.83 21.71
N THR A 83 10.75 15.86 22.89
CA THR A 83 11.20 15.04 24.03
C THR A 83 10.80 13.56 23.93
N ASN A 84 9.85 13.21 23.06
CA ASN A 84 9.34 11.85 22.93
C ASN A 84 10.02 11.11 21.75
N SER A 85 10.98 10.23 22.06
CA SER A 85 11.73 9.44 21.07
C SER A 85 10.84 8.54 20.21
N SER A 86 9.73 8.02 20.75
CA SER A 86 8.83 7.14 20.02
C SER A 86 7.99 7.90 18.99
N LEU A 87 7.56 9.12 19.33
CA LEU A 87 6.86 10.00 18.40
C LEU A 87 7.82 10.57 17.35
N ARG A 88 9.07 10.87 17.70
CA ARG A 88 10.12 11.21 16.72
C ARG A 88 10.37 10.08 15.74
N ALA A 89 10.49 8.84 16.20
CA ALA A 89 10.64 7.69 15.30
C ALA A 89 9.45 7.56 14.32
N THR A 90 8.24 7.92 14.77
CA THR A 90 7.01 7.75 13.99
C THR A 90 6.81 8.88 12.97
N TYR A 91 6.92 10.13 13.41
CA TYR A 91 6.56 11.32 12.63
C TYR A 91 7.77 12.11 12.13
N GLY A 92 8.95 11.90 12.72
CA GLY A 92 10.14 12.70 12.48
C GLY A 92 10.24 13.91 13.42
N PRO A 93 11.31 14.72 13.27
CA PRO A 93 11.52 15.95 14.04
C PRO A 93 10.52 17.06 13.65
N VAL A 94 10.17 17.91 14.63
CA VAL A 94 9.31 19.08 14.40
C VAL A 94 10.19 20.29 14.11
N PHE A 95 10.08 20.85 12.91
CA PHE A 95 10.89 22.01 12.50
C PHE A 95 10.18 23.37 12.65
N SER A 96 8.86 23.39 12.78
CA SER A 96 8.06 24.62 12.85
C SER A 96 6.74 24.35 13.59
N ASP A 97 6.31 25.32 14.41
CA ASP A 97 5.06 25.32 15.17
C ASP A 97 3.88 25.95 14.41
N SER A 98 4.14 26.40 13.17
CA SER A 98 3.10 26.87 12.26
C SER A 98 2.14 25.73 11.90
N LEU A 99 0.89 26.06 11.53
CA LEU A 99 -0.08 25.06 11.08
C LEU A 99 0.41 24.28 9.85
N GLY A 100 1.13 24.95 8.93
CA GLY A 100 1.77 24.31 7.79
C GLY A 100 2.90 23.36 8.21
N GLY A 101 3.77 23.80 9.13
CA GLY A 101 4.88 22.99 9.64
C GLY A 101 4.42 21.76 10.41
N LEU A 102 3.45 21.92 11.31
CA LEU A 102 2.82 20.81 12.03
C LEU A 102 2.05 19.87 11.09
N THR A 103 1.48 20.38 9.99
CA THR A 103 0.90 19.53 8.95
C THR A 103 1.98 18.69 8.27
N ALA A 104 3.07 19.32 7.80
CA ALA A 104 4.18 18.63 7.16
C ALA A 104 4.78 17.54 8.07
N TRP A 105 4.99 17.85 9.36
CA TRP A 105 5.43 16.89 10.37
C TRP A 105 4.45 15.73 10.57
N ARG A 106 3.15 16.04 10.77
CA ARG A 106 2.17 15.03 11.17
C ARG A 106 1.85 14.04 10.06
N ILE A 107 1.77 14.50 8.81
CA ILE A 107 1.26 13.69 7.69
C ILE A 107 2.22 13.62 6.49
N GLY A 108 3.27 14.46 6.42
CA GLY A 108 4.16 14.54 5.26
C GLY A 108 4.85 13.21 4.93
N GLY A 109 5.46 12.56 5.92
CA GLY A 109 6.10 11.25 5.75
C GLY A 109 5.11 10.18 5.24
N TYR A 110 3.90 10.12 5.82
CA TYR A 110 2.85 9.21 5.37
C TYR A 110 2.34 9.53 3.96
N ALA A 111 2.17 10.81 3.63
CA ALA A 111 1.79 11.24 2.30
C ALA A 111 2.84 10.82 1.26
N GLY A 112 4.13 10.96 1.57
CA GLY A 112 5.23 10.44 0.76
C GLY A 112 5.18 8.92 0.57
N VAL A 113 4.93 8.17 1.65
CA VAL A 113 4.75 6.70 1.58
C VAL A 113 3.57 6.33 0.68
N PHE A 114 2.41 6.97 0.85
CA PHE A 114 1.25 6.71 -0.01
C PHE A 114 1.49 7.12 -1.47
N ALA A 115 2.20 8.22 -1.73
CA ALA A 115 2.63 8.59 -3.08
C ALA A 115 3.57 7.54 -3.69
N GLY A 116 4.46 6.96 -2.89
CA GLY A 116 5.30 5.82 -3.28
C GLY A 116 4.50 4.57 -3.63
N ILE A 117 3.49 4.22 -2.83
CA ILE A 117 2.57 3.10 -3.10
C ILE A 117 1.77 3.35 -4.38
N MET A 118 1.21 4.55 -4.55
CA MET A 118 0.51 4.94 -5.78
C MET A 118 1.42 4.75 -7.00
N SER A 119 2.66 5.23 -6.90
CA SER A 119 3.62 5.23 -8.01
C SER A 119 4.11 3.83 -8.38
N LEU A 120 4.42 2.97 -7.40
CA LEU A 120 4.81 1.58 -7.68
C LEU A 120 3.65 0.80 -8.30
N LEU A 121 2.40 1.05 -7.86
CA LEU A 121 1.22 0.40 -8.43
C LEU A 121 1.01 0.81 -9.89
N ILE A 122 1.13 2.10 -10.20
CA ILE A 122 1.03 2.61 -11.58
C ILE A 122 2.11 1.98 -12.46
N VAL A 123 3.37 2.03 -12.04
CA VAL A 123 4.49 1.56 -12.87
C VAL A 123 4.40 0.06 -13.10
N VAL A 124 4.17 -0.75 -12.06
CA VAL A 124 4.07 -2.21 -12.24
C VAL A 124 2.84 -2.59 -13.07
N ARG A 125 1.73 -1.86 -12.93
CA ARG A 125 0.49 -2.09 -13.70
C ARG A 125 0.65 -1.86 -15.19
N HIS A 126 1.47 -0.90 -15.61
CA HIS A 126 1.72 -0.60 -17.03
C HIS A 126 3.03 -1.19 -17.55
N THR A 127 3.69 -2.04 -16.77
CA THR A 127 4.89 -2.78 -17.19
C THR A 127 4.68 -4.28 -16.96
N ARG A 128 5.03 -4.78 -15.76
CA ARG A 128 5.07 -6.21 -15.50
C ARG A 128 3.69 -6.88 -15.50
N ASP A 129 2.62 -6.19 -15.08
CA ASP A 129 1.25 -6.73 -15.22
C ASP A 129 0.88 -6.91 -16.70
N GLU A 130 1.30 -5.99 -17.59
CA GLU A 130 1.04 -6.11 -19.04
C GLU A 130 1.86 -7.23 -19.68
N GLU A 131 3.12 -7.40 -19.26
CA GLU A 131 3.97 -8.52 -19.70
C GLU A 131 3.44 -9.88 -19.20
N GLU A 132 3.10 -10.00 -17.92
CA GLU A 132 2.59 -11.25 -17.33
C GLU A 132 1.25 -11.69 -17.93
N SER A 133 0.44 -10.72 -18.40
CA SER A 133 -0.84 -11.00 -19.08
C SER A 133 -0.73 -11.23 -20.59
N GLY A 134 0.48 -11.21 -21.17
CA GLY A 134 0.72 -11.36 -22.61
C GLY A 134 0.28 -10.17 -23.48
N ARG A 135 -0.44 -9.19 -22.93
CA ARG A 135 -0.90 -7.99 -23.66
C ARG A 135 0.26 -7.16 -24.18
N GLN A 136 1.37 -7.12 -23.45
CA GLN A 136 2.56 -6.40 -23.87
C GLN A 136 3.17 -6.97 -25.16
N GLU A 137 3.07 -8.28 -25.39
CA GLU A 137 3.57 -8.91 -26.63
C GLU A 137 2.78 -8.44 -27.85
N LEU A 138 1.44 -8.42 -27.72
CA LEU A 138 0.56 -7.89 -28.77
C LEU A 138 0.86 -6.41 -29.06
N ILE A 139 1.04 -5.59 -28.03
CA ILE A 139 1.41 -4.17 -28.18
C ILE A 139 2.78 -4.03 -28.86
N SER A 140 3.75 -4.89 -28.51
CA SER A 140 5.09 -4.86 -29.08
C SER A 140 5.14 -5.31 -30.55
N SER A 141 4.14 -6.07 -31.02
CA SER A 141 4.00 -6.43 -32.43
C SER A 141 3.52 -5.26 -33.31
N ALA A 142 2.98 -4.20 -32.71
CA ALA A 142 2.62 -2.96 -33.40
C ALA A 142 3.85 -2.05 -33.58
N MET A 143 3.65 -0.85 -34.14
CA MET A 143 4.70 0.16 -34.32
C MET A 143 5.08 0.89 -33.01
N VAL A 144 5.42 0.12 -31.98
CA VAL A 144 5.79 0.58 -30.64
C VAL A 144 7.27 0.31 -30.39
N GLY A 145 8.02 1.35 -30.01
CA GLY A 145 9.44 1.22 -29.70
C GLY A 145 9.69 0.52 -28.36
N ARG A 146 10.85 -0.16 -28.22
CA ARG A 146 11.20 -0.97 -27.03
C ARG A 146 11.15 -0.20 -25.71
N ARG A 147 11.48 1.10 -25.72
CA ARG A 147 11.48 1.95 -24.52
C ARG A 147 10.12 2.61 -24.25
N ALA A 148 9.22 2.64 -25.23
CA ALA A 148 7.95 3.35 -25.13
C ALA A 148 7.02 2.88 -23.99
N PRO A 149 6.87 1.58 -23.68
CA PRO A 149 6.03 1.12 -22.58
C PRO A 149 6.53 1.61 -21.22
N LEU A 150 7.83 1.45 -20.97
CA LEU A 150 8.46 1.92 -19.73
C LEU A 150 8.37 3.44 -19.60
N THR A 151 8.63 4.18 -20.69
CA THR A 151 8.48 5.63 -20.70
C THR A 151 7.04 6.06 -20.44
N ALA A 152 6.05 5.41 -21.05
CA ALA A 152 4.64 5.71 -20.82
C ALA A 152 4.23 5.46 -19.36
N ALA A 153 4.70 4.37 -18.75
CA ALA A 153 4.45 4.06 -17.34
C ALA A 153 5.07 5.12 -16.40
N LEU A 154 6.33 5.51 -16.63
CA LEU A 154 7.00 6.55 -15.84
C LEU A 154 6.37 7.93 -16.04
N LEU A 155 5.94 8.27 -17.26
CA LEU A 155 5.21 9.51 -17.52
C LEU A 155 3.84 9.52 -16.85
N ALA A 156 3.14 8.37 -16.80
CA ALA A 156 1.88 8.26 -16.08
C ALA A 156 2.05 8.47 -14.57
N ALA A 157 3.12 7.90 -13.99
CA ALA A 157 3.49 8.18 -12.59
C ALA A 157 3.89 9.65 -12.38
N PHE A 158 4.60 10.26 -13.33
CA PHE A 158 4.95 11.68 -13.28
C PHE A 158 3.71 12.58 -13.30
N VAL A 159 2.72 12.29 -14.15
CA VAL A 159 1.45 13.02 -14.19
C VAL A 159 0.71 12.88 -12.86
N ALA A 160 0.63 11.68 -12.29
CA ALA A 160 -0.05 11.44 -11.02
C ALA A 160 0.63 12.19 -9.85
N ASN A 161 1.96 12.11 -9.74
CA ASN A 161 2.72 12.80 -8.70
C ASN A 161 2.73 14.32 -8.90
N GLY A 162 2.80 14.80 -10.14
CA GLY A 162 2.70 16.22 -10.46
C GLY A 162 1.34 16.80 -10.08
N ALA A 163 0.25 16.08 -10.39
CA ALA A 163 -1.09 16.47 -9.98
C ALA A 163 -1.24 16.51 -8.45
N LEU A 164 -0.70 15.50 -7.75
CA LEU A 164 -0.68 15.47 -6.28
C LEU A 164 0.14 16.63 -5.68
N ALA A 165 1.33 16.89 -6.22
CA ALA A 165 2.19 18.00 -5.81
C ALA A 165 1.50 19.36 -5.96
N LEU A 166 0.84 19.59 -7.11
CA LEU A 166 0.07 20.81 -7.36
C LEU A 166 -1.15 20.92 -6.45
N LEU A 167 -1.83 19.80 -6.15
CA LEU A 167 -2.98 19.79 -5.25
C LEU A 167 -2.57 20.14 -3.81
N ILE A 168 -1.44 19.61 -3.32
CA ILE A 168 -0.89 19.94 -1.99
C ILE A 168 -0.43 21.40 -1.97
N ALA A 169 0.33 21.84 -2.97
CA ALA A 169 0.85 23.20 -3.05
C ALA A 169 -0.27 24.25 -3.12
N GLY A 170 -1.27 24.02 -3.98
CA GLY A 170 -2.43 24.90 -4.10
C GLY A 170 -3.32 24.89 -2.86
N GLY A 171 -3.59 23.70 -2.31
CA GLY A 171 -4.49 23.56 -1.15
C GLY A 171 -3.90 24.09 0.17
N LEU A 172 -2.57 24.12 0.31
CA LEU A 172 -1.90 24.68 1.49
C LEU A 172 -1.30 26.07 1.26
N ALA A 173 -1.49 26.69 0.09
CA ALA A 173 -0.89 28.00 -0.21
C ALA A 173 -1.22 29.08 0.85
N GLY A 174 -2.41 29.01 1.45
CA GLY A 174 -2.84 29.91 2.54
C GLY A 174 -2.10 29.72 3.87
N GLN A 175 -1.33 28.64 4.04
CA GLN A 175 -0.45 28.41 5.20
C GLN A 175 1.00 28.84 4.94
N GLY A 176 1.32 29.27 3.72
CA GLY A 176 2.66 29.66 3.27
C GLY A 176 3.00 29.07 1.91
N GLY A 177 3.10 29.90 0.87
CA GLY A 177 3.26 29.44 -0.52
C GLY A 177 4.56 28.66 -0.78
N ALA A 178 5.68 29.11 -0.21
CA ALA A 178 6.97 28.44 -0.35
C ALA A 178 6.97 27.05 0.29
N GLY A 179 6.53 26.97 1.55
CA GLY A 179 6.40 25.70 2.27
C GLY A 179 5.41 24.73 1.62
N ALA A 180 4.28 25.24 1.11
CA ALA A 180 3.30 24.42 0.41
C ALA A 180 3.87 23.82 -0.89
N LEU A 181 4.62 24.62 -1.66
CA LEU A 181 5.30 24.15 -2.86
C LEU A 181 6.39 23.13 -2.51
N ALA A 182 7.20 23.40 -1.48
CA ALA A 182 8.25 22.50 -1.02
C ALA A 182 7.67 21.14 -0.59
N LEU A 183 6.58 21.13 0.19
CA LEU A 183 5.91 19.91 0.63
C LEU A 183 5.34 19.13 -0.56
N GLY A 184 4.64 19.81 -1.47
CA GLY A 184 4.08 19.18 -2.67
C GLY A 184 5.16 18.53 -3.53
N LEU A 185 6.26 19.24 -3.80
CA LEU A 185 7.39 18.72 -4.57
C LEU A 185 8.11 17.57 -3.87
N ALA A 186 8.28 17.63 -2.54
CA ALA A 186 8.90 16.56 -1.78
C ALA A 186 8.04 15.28 -1.79
N VAL A 187 6.72 15.39 -1.58
CA VAL A 187 5.77 14.25 -1.67
C VAL A 187 5.79 13.65 -3.08
N GLY A 188 5.71 14.48 -4.12
CA GLY A 188 5.81 14.02 -5.50
C GLY A 188 7.17 13.41 -5.85
N GLY A 189 8.24 13.94 -5.25
CA GLY A 189 9.61 13.44 -5.38
C GLY A 189 9.78 12.04 -4.82
N VAL A 190 9.26 11.78 -3.61
CA VAL A 190 9.21 10.42 -3.02
C VAL A 190 8.46 9.47 -3.96
N GLY A 191 7.29 9.89 -4.44
CA GLY A 191 6.51 9.12 -5.40
C GLY A 191 7.31 8.75 -6.66
N MET A 192 8.02 9.70 -7.25
CA MET A 192 8.84 9.45 -8.44
C MET A 192 10.06 8.57 -8.19
N VAL A 193 10.73 8.69 -7.03
CA VAL A 193 11.81 7.77 -6.66
C VAL A 193 11.29 6.33 -6.59
N PHE A 194 10.12 6.10 -5.99
CA PHE A 194 9.53 4.76 -5.94
C PHE A 194 8.95 4.31 -7.29
N ALA A 195 8.57 5.22 -8.18
CA ALA A 195 8.22 4.91 -9.57
C ALA A 195 9.43 4.31 -10.32
N THR A 196 10.60 4.96 -10.23
CA THR A 196 11.82 4.47 -10.88
C THR A 196 12.38 3.22 -10.21
N MET A 197 12.25 3.09 -8.88
CA MET A 197 12.59 1.86 -8.17
C MET A 197 11.70 0.69 -8.64
N ALA A 198 10.39 0.91 -8.75
CA ALA A 198 9.46 -0.09 -9.30
C ALA A 198 9.84 -0.49 -10.73
N ALA A 199 10.27 0.46 -11.55
CA ALA A 199 10.73 0.19 -12.91
C ALA A 199 11.97 -0.72 -12.94
N ILE A 200 12.96 -0.49 -12.06
CA ILE A 200 14.14 -1.37 -11.92
C ILE A 200 13.68 -2.78 -11.52
N VAL A 201 12.91 -2.88 -10.43
CA VAL A 201 12.45 -4.16 -9.89
C VAL A 201 11.61 -4.93 -10.91
N ALA A 202 10.81 -4.24 -11.73
CA ALA A 202 10.04 -4.84 -12.82
C ALA A 202 10.93 -5.45 -13.93
N GLN A 203 12.16 -4.97 -14.12
CA GLN A 203 13.12 -5.62 -15.02
C GLN A 203 13.80 -6.83 -14.36
N LEU A 204 13.95 -6.81 -13.04
CA LEU A 204 14.61 -7.89 -12.30
C LEU A 204 13.72 -9.12 -12.11
N THR A 205 12.39 -9.00 -12.21
CA THR A 205 11.45 -10.07 -11.82
C THR A 205 10.45 -10.40 -12.93
N GLU A 206 10.00 -11.67 -12.99
CA GLU A 206 8.99 -12.10 -13.98
C GLU A 206 7.55 -11.90 -13.52
N SER A 207 7.34 -11.76 -12.20
CA SER A 207 6.02 -11.64 -11.62
C SER A 207 5.78 -10.22 -11.14
N ALA A 208 4.67 -9.64 -11.58
CA ALA A 208 4.25 -8.33 -11.13
C ALA A 208 3.91 -8.30 -9.64
N ARG A 209 3.44 -9.44 -9.09
CA ARG A 209 3.26 -9.61 -7.64
C ARG A 209 4.59 -9.50 -6.90
N LEU A 210 5.63 -10.16 -7.40
CA LEU A 210 6.96 -10.09 -6.79
C LEU A 210 7.54 -8.68 -6.92
N ALA A 211 7.33 -8.01 -8.05
CA ALA A 211 7.75 -6.63 -8.24
C ALA A 211 7.09 -5.67 -7.22
N LYS A 212 5.76 -5.72 -7.10
CA LYS A 212 5.02 -4.94 -6.09
C LYS A 212 5.52 -5.24 -4.67
N GLY A 213 5.74 -6.52 -4.35
CA GLY A 213 6.21 -6.95 -3.03
C GLY A 213 7.61 -6.46 -2.69
N LEU A 214 8.58 -6.59 -3.62
CA LEU A 214 9.95 -6.13 -3.41
C LEU A 214 10.03 -4.61 -3.34
N THR A 215 9.35 -3.88 -4.23
CA THR A 215 9.32 -2.41 -4.17
C THR A 215 8.62 -1.92 -2.90
N GLY A 216 7.53 -2.57 -2.48
CA GLY A 216 6.87 -2.28 -1.21
C GLY A 216 7.77 -2.57 0.00
N GLY A 217 8.57 -3.66 -0.04
CA GLY A 217 9.57 -3.97 0.96
C GLY A 217 10.68 -2.91 1.04
N LEU A 218 11.16 -2.43 -0.10
CA LEU A 218 12.13 -1.32 -0.17
C LEU A 218 11.54 -0.01 0.37
N LEU A 219 10.27 0.27 0.12
CA LEU A 219 9.56 1.41 0.70
C LEU A 219 9.45 1.30 2.22
N GLY A 220 9.08 0.12 2.73
CA GLY A 220 9.06 -0.16 4.16
C GLY A 220 10.45 -0.02 4.79
N ALA A 221 11.49 -0.53 4.15
CA ALA A 221 12.87 -0.38 4.60
C ALA A 221 13.31 1.10 4.63
N ALA A 222 12.95 1.89 3.62
CA ALA A 222 13.21 3.33 3.61
C ALA A 222 12.52 4.05 4.78
N PHE A 223 11.26 3.69 5.08
CA PHE A 223 10.54 4.25 6.22
C PHE A 223 11.20 3.86 7.56
N VAL A 224 11.61 2.60 7.72
CA VAL A 224 12.31 2.13 8.93
C VAL A 224 13.66 2.79 9.11
N LEU A 225 14.44 2.96 8.04
CA LEU A 225 15.73 3.69 8.10
C LEU A 225 15.54 5.13 8.55
N LYS A 226 14.51 5.80 8.01
CA LYS A 226 14.11 7.15 8.43
C LYS A 226 13.71 7.17 9.91
N ALA A 227 12.80 6.30 10.34
CA ALA A 227 12.37 6.19 11.72
C ALA A 227 13.53 5.92 12.71
N ALA A 228 14.46 5.04 12.33
CA ALA A 228 15.66 4.76 13.12
C ALA A 228 16.58 5.99 13.19
N GLY A 229 16.74 6.72 12.09
CA GLY A 229 17.54 7.93 12.04
C GLY A 229 17.02 9.03 12.96
N ASP A 230 15.72 9.30 12.92
CA ASP A 230 15.09 10.37 13.71
C ASP A 230 14.96 10.03 15.20
N SER A 231 14.96 8.74 15.52
CA SER A 231 15.04 8.29 16.91
C SER A 231 16.41 8.58 17.53
N ALA A 232 17.47 8.62 16.70
CA ALA A 232 18.85 8.76 17.15
C ALA A 232 19.28 10.23 17.31
N THR A 233 18.94 11.10 16.34
CA THR A 233 19.25 12.54 16.41
C THR A 233 18.01 13.38 16.12
N ASP A 234 17.92 14.56 16.71
CA ASP A 234 16.80 15.50 16.58
C ASP A 234 17.03 16.60 15.54
N ASP A 235 18.26 16.74 15.07
CA ASP A 235 18.71 17.79 14.13
C ASP A 235 18.67 17.39 12.66
N GLY A 236 18.33 16.13 12.37
CA GLY A 236 18.31 15.59 11.01
C GLY A 236 19.70 15.22 10.45
N SER A 237 20.74 15.18 11.29
CA SER A 237 22.11 14.82 10.86
C SER A 237 22.33 13.33 10.63
N SER A 238 21.39 12.48 11.07
CA SER A 238 21.54 11.03 11.02
C SER A 238 21.77 10.51 9.59
N PRO A 239 22.86 9.77 9.32
CA PRO A 239 23.09 9.14 8.03
C PRO A 239 21.94 8.22 7.59
N LEU A 240 21.21 7.63 8.55
CA LEU A 240 20.08 6.75 8.27
C LEU A 240 18.90 7.51 7.66
N THR A 241 18.62 8.73 8.13
CA THR A 241 17.61 9.62 7.55
C THR A 241 18.00 10.02 6.12
N TRP A 242 19.29 10.31 5.88
CA TRP A 242 19.81 10.69 4.55
C TRP A 242 19.94 9.56 3.53
N ILE A 243 19.93 8.29 3.95
CA ILE A 243 19.82 7.14 3.03
C ILE A 243 18.38 6.97 2.54
N SER A 244 17.40 7.43 3.32
CA SER A 244 15.99 7.26 3.00
C SER A 244 15.45 8.38 2.11
N PRO A 245 14.84 8.08 0.96
CA PRO A 245 14.09 9.07 0.18
C PRO A 245 12.93 9.69 0.98
N VAL A 246 12.39 8.98 1.97
CA VAL A 246 11.36 9.51 2.88
C VAL A 246 11.98 10.51 3.86
N GLY A 247 13.22 10.29 4.31
CA GLY A 247 13.94 11.26 5.13
C GLY A 247 14.28 12.55 4.40
N TRP A 248 14.56 12.51 3.09
CA TRP A 248 14.74 13.71 2.27
C TRP A 248 13.49 14.59 2.24
N LEU A 249 12.29 14.01 2.31
CA LEU A 249 11.06 14.77 2.37
C LEU A 249 11.00 15.61 3.66
N GLU A 250 11.39 15.03 4.78
CA GLU A 250 11.42 15.73 6.07
C GLU A 250 12.52 16.79 6.12
N GLU A 251 13.71 16.45 5.61
CA GLU A 251 14.82 17.39 5.51
C GLU A 251 14.60 18.51 4.49
N THR A 252 13.54 18.46 3.69
CA THR A 252 13.09 19.62 2.89
C THR A 252 12.60 20.76 3.81
N ARG A 253 12.20 20.45 5.06
CA ARG A 253 11.79 21.42 6.11
C ARG A 253 10.71 22.39 5.65
N SER A 254 9.67 21.86 5.00
CA SER A 254 8.54 22.64 4.49
C SER A 254 7.85 23.45 5.59
N PHE A 255 7.58 24.74 5.34
CA PHE A 255 7.00 25.70 6.30
C PHE A 255 7.90 26.02 7.52
N ALA A 256 9.19 25.73 7.40
CA ALA A 256 10.24 26.15 8.32
C ALA A 256 11.30 26.89 7.48
N ASP A 257 12.55 26.44 7.51
CA ASP A 257 13.61 26.93 6.62
C ASP A 257 13.75 25.98 5.43
N GLU A 258 13.02 26.23 4.33
CA GLU A 258 12.98 25.30 3.21
C GLU A 258 14.38 25.03 2.62
N ARG A 259 14.79 23.76 2.67
CA ARG A 259 16.06 23.30 2.11
C ARG A 259 15.87 22.90 0.65
N TRP A 260 15.72 23.89 -0.24
CA TRP A 260 15.51 23.67 -1.68
C TRP A 260 16.59 22.79 -2.35
N TRP A 261 17.80 22.76 -1.79
CA TRP A 261 18.90 21.93 -2.27
C TRP A 261 18.64 20.41 -2.14
N VAL A 262 17.67 20.00 -1.31
CA VAL A 262 17.27 18.59 -1.17
C VAL A 262 16.46 18.10 -2.39
N LEU A 263 15.73 18.98 -3.08
CA LEU A 263 14.95 18.63 -4.27
C LEU A 263 15.81 18.06 -5.42
N PRO A 264 16.99 18.63 -5.73
CA PRO A 264 17.97 18.01 -6.62
C PRO A 264 18.34 16.56 -6.28
N LEU A 265 18.31 16.12 -5.01
CA LEU A 265 18.58 14.72 -4.65
C LEU A 265 17.51 13.78 -5.18
N PHE A 266 16.23 14.15 -5.08
CA PHE A 266 15.14 13.41 -5.70
C PHE A 266 15.32 13.33 -7.22
N ALA A 267 15.63 14.46 -7.87
CA ALA A 267 15.85 14.51 -9.31
C ALA A 267 17.04 13.61 -9.75
N ALA A 268 18.15 13.66 -9.01
CA ALA A 268 19.32 12.82 -9.26
C ALA A 268 19.00 11.33 -9.08
N ALA A 269 18.31 10.97 -8.00
CA ALA A 269 17.90 9.59 -7.76
C ALA A 269 16.97 9.07 -8.86
N VAL A 270 15.97 9.85 -9.28
CA VAL A 270 15.07 9.52 -10.39
C VAL A 270 15.83 9.37 -11.71
N ALA A 271 16.78 10.25 -12.01
CA ALA A 271 17.59 10.18 -13.22
C ALA A 271 18.48 8.93 -13.24
N ILE A 272 19.20 8.65 -12.15
CA ILE A 272 20.09 7.49 -12.01
C ILE A 272 19.29 6.19 -12.08
N GLN A 273 18.22 6.08 -11.28
CA GLN A 273 17.40 4.87 -11.26
C GLN A 273 16.65 4.67 -12.59
N GLY A 274 16.18 5.76 -13.21
CA GLY A 274 15.59 5.72 -14.54
C GLY A 274 16.57 5.22 -15.59
N ALA A 275 17.81 5.72 -15.59
CA ALA A 275 18.86 5.26 -16.50
C ALA A 275 19.15 3.76 -16.32
N VAL A 276 19.26 3.29 -15.08
CA VAL A 276 19.41 1.86 -14.77
C VAL A 276 18.22 1.05 -15.29
N ALA A 277 16.98 1.51 -15.08
CA ALA A 277 15.79 0.84 -15.58
C ALA A 277 15.76 0.74 -17.11
N TYR A 278 16.12 1.81 -17.82
CA TYR A 278 16.19 1.82 -19.29
C TYR A 278 17.30 0.92 -19.83
N GLU A 279 18.45 0.86 -19.15
CA GLU A 279 19.55 -0.02 -19.55
C GLU A 279 19.17 -1.49 -19.38
N LEU A 280 18.56 -1.83 -18.24
CA LEU A 280 18.04 -3.18 -17.98
C LEU A 280 16.96 -3.55 -19.01
N ALA A 281 15.99 -2.68 -19.27
CA ALA A 281 14.94 -2.92 -20.28
C ALA A 281 15.50 -3.04 -21.71
N GLY A 282 16.60 -2.35 -22.00
CA GLY A 282 17.30 -2.41 -23.29
C GLY A 282 18.06 -3.71 -23.52
N ARG A 283 18.42 -4.42 -22.45
CA ARG A 283 19.15 -5.70 -22.50
C ARG A 283 18.24 -6.92 -22.33
N ARG A 284 17.07 -6.75 -21.71
CA ARG A 284 16.12 -7.82 -21.38
C ARG A 284 15.08 -8.02 -22.48
N ASP A 285 14.90 -9.26 -22.93
CA ASP A 285 13.81 -9.60 -23.85
C ASP A 285 12.44 -9.59 -23.13
N VAL A 286 11.38 -9.35 -23.90
CA VAL A 286 10.01 -9.31 -23.36
C VAL A 286 9.67 -10.65 -22.71
N GLY A 287 9.03 -10.62 -21.54
CA GLY A 287 8.69 -11.82 -20.78
C GLY A 287 9.81 -12.34 -19.88
N MET A 288 11.08 -12.14 -20.24
CA MET A 288 12.24 -12.59 -19.46
C MET A 288 12.49 -11.73 -18.21
N SER A 289 13.43 -12.13 -17.35
CA SER A 289 13.92 -11.37 -16.20
C SER A 289 15.42 -11.58 -15.95
N PHE A 290 16.04 -10.69 -15.18
CA PHE A 290 17.44 -10.87 -14.75
C PHE A 290 17.60 -11.78 -13.53
N LEU A 291 16.58 -11.93 -12.68
CA LEU A 291 16.59 -12.90 -11.58
C LEU A 291 15.89 -14.17 -12.05
N PRO A 292 16.63 -15.24 -12.38
CA PRO A 292 16.03 -16.42 -12.96
C PRO A 292 15.00 -17.03 -12.02
N THR A 293 13.82 -17.34 -12.56
CA THR A 293 12.86 -18.20 -11.86
C THR A 293 13.48 -19.57 -11.71
N ARG A 294 13.76 -19.99 -10.46
CA ARG A 294 14.32 -21.32 -10.20
C ARG A 294 13.38 -22.38 -10.77
N PRO A 295 13.85 -23.29 -11.65
CA PRO A 295 13.03 -24.42 -12.05
C PRO A 295 12.62 -25.15 -10.78
N GLY A 296 11.32 -25.40 -10.65
CA GLY A 296 10.80 -26.17 -9.52
C GLY A 296 11.48 -27.54 -9.44
N PRO A 297 11.35 -28.25 -8.31
CA PRO A 297 11.85 -29.62 -8.22
C PRO A 297 11.27 -30.46 -9.36
N ALA A 298 12.06 -31.39 -9.92
CA ALA A 298 11.65 -32.28 -11.02
C ALA A 298 10.36 -33.04 -10.70
N THR A 299 10.11 -33.31 -9.42
CA THR A 299 8.85 -33.82 -8.90
C THR A 299 8.17 -32.77 -8.03
N GLY A 300 6.95 -32.39 -8.42
CA GLY A 300 6.13 -31.47 -7.65
C GLY A 300 5.70 -32.07 -6.31
N ARG A 301 5.82 -31.29 -5.22
CA ARG A 301 5.37 -31.70 -3.86
C ARG A 301 3.94 -31.23 -3.52
N LEU A 302 3.25 -30.58 -4.46
CA LEU A 302 1.90 -30.04 -4.25
C LEU A 302 0.83 -31.09 -4.58
N GLY A 303 0.45 -31.88 -3.58
CA GLY A 303 -0.54 -32.95 -3.76
C GLY A 303 -2.00 -32.54 -3.56
N THR A 304 -2.28 -31.30 -3.11
CA THR A 304 -3.65 -30.86 -2.80
C THR A 304 -3.92 -29.42 -3.20
N ALA A 305 -5.18 -29.09 -3.45
CA ALA A 305 -5.63 -27.71 -3.70
C ALA A 305 -5.29 -26.76 -2.54
N GLY A 306 -5.33 -27.25 -1.29
CA GLY A 306 -4.90 -26.48 -0.12
C GLY A 306 -3.41 -26.19 -0.10
N ALA A 307 -2.56 -27.15 -0.50
CA ALA A 307 -1.11 -26.92 -0.62
C ALA A 307 -0.80 -25.87 -1.70
N LEU A 308 -1.53 -25.91 -2.82
CA LEU A 308 -1.43 -24.87 -3.85
C LEU A 308 -1.86 -23.51 -3.30
N ALA A 309 -3.01 -23.43 -2.63
CA ALA A 309 -3.52 -22.21 -2.01
C ALA A 309 -2.49 -21.61 -1.02
N TRP A 310 -1.84 -22.45 -0.20
CA TRP A 310 -0.78 -22.02 0.72
C TRP A 310 0.41 -21.47 -0.02
N ARG A 311 0.94 -22.18 -1.04
CA ARG A 311 2.07 -21.69 -1.83
C ARG A 311 1.79 -20.33 -2.46
N LEU A 312 0.54 -20.12 -2.86
CA LEU A 312 0.04 -18.94 -3.52
C LEU A 312 -0.21 -17.75 -2.56
N GLN A 313 -0.52 -18.00 -1.29
CA GLN A 313 -0.81 -16.97 -0.28
C GLN A 313 0.31 -16.75 0.74
N ARG A 314 1.26 -17.69 0.91
CA ARG A 314 2.29 -17.64 1.96
C ARG A 314 3.07 -16.33 2.00
N GLY A 315 3.38 -15.74 0.85
CA GLY A 315 4.11 -14.46 0.79
C GLY A 315 3.29 -13.31 1.37
N ALA A 316 1.98 -13.28 1.10
CA ALA A 316 1.07 -12.31 1.70
C ALA A 316 0.93 -12.57 3.20
N VAL A 317 0.68 -13.81 3.62
CA VAL A 317 0.56 -14.16 5.04
C VAL A 317 1.81 -13.74 5.82
N LEU A 318 3.01 -14.07 5.31
CA LEU A 318 4.28 -13.69 5.93
C LEU A 318 4.47 -12.17 5.98
N GLY A 319 4.17 -11.46 4.88
CA GLY A 319 4.29 -10.00 4.82
C GLY A 319 3.36 -9.30 5.82
N TRP A 320 2.10 -9.70 5.88
CA TRP A 320 1.13 -9.17 6.85
C TRP A 320 1.49 -9.57 8.28
N SER A 321 1.96 -10.79 8.52
CA SER A 321 2.43 -11.26 9.82
C SER A 321 3.58 -10.41 10.36
N LEU A 322 4.60 -10.17 9.53
CA LEU A 322 5.74 -9.33 9.90
C LEU A 322 5.32 -7.87 10.12
N GLY A 323 4.45 -7.35 9.25
CA GLY A 323 3.92 -5.99 9.37
C GLY A 323 3.12 -5.80 10.66
N PHE A 324 2.27 -6.76 11.03
CA PHE A 324 1.49 -6.71 12.28
C PHE A 324 2.38 -6.83 13.51
N LEU A 325 3.36 -7.73 13.49
CA LEU A 325 4.33 -7.86 14.57
C LEU A 325 5.10 -6.55 14.80
N ALA A 326 5.60 -5.93 13.72
CA ALA A 326 6.34 -4.67 13.78
C ALA A 326 5.44 -3.51 14.22
N ALA A 327 4.23 -3.39 13.66
CA ALA A 327 3.27 -2.35 14.03
C ALA A 327 2.84 -2.48 15.49
N GLY A 328 2.55 -3.70 15.95
CA GLY A 328 2.30 -3.99 17.35
C GLY A 328 3.45 -3.53 18.23
N ALA A 329 4.69 -3.93 17.93
CA ALA A 329 5.86 -3.52 18.70
C ALA A 329 6.03 -2.00 18.77
N ALA A 330 5.82 -1.29 17.66
CA ALA A 330 5.86 0.17 17.62
C ALA A 330 4.76 0.81 18.49
N PHE A 331 3.51 0.35 18.36
CA PHE A 331 2.39 0.82 19.19
C PHE A 331 2.60 0.51 20.67
N GLY A 332 3.17 -0.65 20.99
CA GLY A 332 3.48 -1.07 22.35
C GLY A 332 4.51 -0.13 22.97
N GLY A 333 5.59 0.16 22.26
CA GLY A 333 6.62 1.09 22.71
C GLY A 333 6.08 2.50 22.98
N MET A 334 5.11 2.96 22.18
CA MET A 334 4.45 4.26 22.38
C MET A 334 3.57 4.32 23.64
N THR A 335 3.16 3.16 24.20
CA THR A 335 2.24 3.11 25.34
C THR A 335 2.86 3.75 26.59
N LYS A 336 4.18 3.58 26.83
CA LYS A 336 4.89 4.24 27.93
C LYS A 336 5.02 5.76 27.72
N GLY A 337 5.28 6.20 26.49
CA GLY A 337 5.35 7.63 26.18
C GLY A 337 3.99 8.34 26.29
N ALA A 338 2.88 7.61 26.17
CA ALA A 338 1.54 8.16 26.33
C ALA A 338 1.22 8.51 27.80
N SER A 339 1.76 7.78 28.78
CA SER A 339 1.63 8.14 30.20
C SER A 339 2.48 9.35 30.58
N ASP A 340 3.58 9.58 29.87
CA ASP A 340 4.53 10.67 30.14
C ASP A 340 4.08 12.01 29.53
N LEU A 341 3.24 11.98 28.49
CA LEU A 341 2.65 13.17 27.84
C LEU A 341 1.54 13.86 28.67
N VAL A 342 1.18 13.27 29.80
CA VAL A 342 0.11 13.74 30.67
C VAL A 342 0.67 14.79 31.64
N GLY A 343 0.43 16.07 31.34
CA GLY A 343 0.97 17.18 32.15
C GLY A 343 0.43 17.26 33.58
N ASN A 344 1.22 17.89 34.47
CA ASN A 344 0.93 18.12 35.89
C ASN A 344 -0.07 19.27 36.13
N ASN A 345 -1.27 19.25 35.52
CA ASN A 345 -2.33 20.19 35.88
C ASN A 345 -3.51 19.47 36.56
N ASP A 346 -4.20 20.18 37.45
CA ASP A 346 -5.25 19.61 38.31
C ASP A 346 -6.46 19.08 37.51
N LYS A 347 -6.77 19.69 36.34
CA LYS A 347 -7.85 19.22 35.46
C LYS A 347 -7.50 17.91 34.76
N THR A 348 -6.26 17.75 34.31
CA THR A 348 -5.78 16.50 33.72
C THR A 348 -5.81 15.40 34.77
N ARG A 349 -5.38 15.69 36.00
CA ARG A 349 -5.43 14.74 37.13
C ARG A 349 -6.85 14.26 37.45
N GLU A 350 -7.83 15.17 37.49
CA GLU A 350 -9.22 14.80 37.76
C GLU A 350 -9.82 13.93 36.63
N ILE A 351 -9.47 14.21 35.36
CA ILE A 351 -9.89 13.39 34.21
C ILE A 351 -9.28 11.99 34.29
N ILE A 352 -8.01 11.87 34.68
CA ILE A 352 -7.33 10.59 34.87
C ILE A 352 -7.97 9.79 35.99
N GLU A 353 -8.23 10.42 37.14
CA GLU A 353 -8.87 9.76 38.28
C GLU A 353 -10.27 9.25 37.92
N ARG A 354 -11.05 10.04 37.17
CA ARG A 354 -12.36 9.60 36.64
C ARG A 354 -12.28 8.45 35.64
N MET A 355 -11.18 8.33 34.90
CA MET A 355 -10.94 7.21 33.98
C MET A 355 -10.33 5.97 34.64
N GLY A 356 -10.14 5.96 35.97
CA GLY A 356 -9.57 4.82 36.70
C GLY A 356 -8.05 4.89 36.87
N GLY A 357 -7.45 6.09 36.80
CA GLY A 357 -6.02 6.30 36.96
C GLY A 357 -5.21 6.08 35.68
N GLN A 358 -3.87 6.07 35.81
CA GLN A 358 -2.95 5.80 34.69
C GLN A 358 -3.21 4.44 34.03
N ALA A 359 -3.64 3.43 34.80
CA ALA A 359 -4.03 2.13 34.27
C ALA A 359 -5.19 2.26 33.29
N GLY A 360 -6.23 3.04 33.61
CA GLY A 360 -7.38 3.26 32.72
C GLY A 360 -7.03 3.98 31.41
N ILE A 361 -6.12 4.97 31.44
CA ILE A 361 -5.61 5.62 30.21
C ILE A 361 -4.86 4.61 29.35
N THR A 362 -3.99 3.82 29.99
CA THR A 362 -3.17 2.82 29.32
C THR A 362 -4.04 1.78 28.64
N ASP A 363 -5.04 1.27 29.36
CA ASP A 363 -6.00 0.31 28.82
C ASP A 363 -6.84 0.89 27.69
N ALA A 364 -7.26 2.15 27.78
CA ALA A 364 -7.99 2.83 26.71
C ALA A 364 -7.12 3.02 25.45
N PHE A 365 -5.84 3.38 25.64
CA PHE A 365 -4.86 3.47 24.55
C PHE A 365 -4.65 2.11 23.89
N LEU A 366 -4.38 1.07 24.68
CA LEU A 366 -4.21 -0.30 24.18
C LEU A 366 -5.47 -0.79 23.47
N ALA A 367 -6.66 -0.58 24.02
CA ALA A 367 -7.93 -0.95 23.37
C ALA A 367 -8.10 -0.26 22.01
N THR A 368 -7.68 1.02 21.91
CA THR A 368 -7.72 1.76 20.65
C THR A 368 -6.73 1.20 19.62
N MET A 369 -5.50 0.87 20.05
CA MET A 369 -4.49 0.25 19.17
C MET A 369 -4.92 -1.13 18.70
N VAL A 370 -5.49 -1.94 19.59
CA VAL A 370 -6.04 -3.26 19.27
C VAL A 370 -7.20 -3.15 18.26
N GLY A 371 -8.13 -2.22 18.48
CA GLY A 371 -9.21 -1.96 17.54
C GLY A 371 -8.71 -1.54 16.16
N MET A 372 -7.67 -0.69 16.12
CA MET A 372 -7.02 -0.27 14.87
C MET A 372 -6.36 -1.45 14.15
N LEU A 373 -5.62 -2.30 14.86
CA LEU A 373 -5.05 -3.53 14.30
C LEU A 373 -6.16 -4.44 13.73
N GLY A 374 -7.26 -4.59 14.46
CA GLY A 374 -8.42 -5.38 14.03
C GLY A 374 -9.04 -4.86 12.72
N MET A 375 -9.26 -3.55 12.64
CA MET A 375 -9.75 -2.89 11.43
C MET A 375 -8.80 -3.07 10.24
N VAL A 376 -7.50 -2.90 10.44
CA VAL A 376 -6.50 -3.13 9.38
C VAL A 376 -6.45 -4.61 8.97
N ALA A 377 -6.63 -5.56 9.90
CA ALA A 377 -6.67 -6.98 9.61
C ALA A 377 -7.88 -7.40 8.76
N ALA A 378 -8.98 -6.62 8.79
CA ALA A 378 -10.09 -6.83 7.87
C ALA A 378 -9.68 -6.68 6.40
N LEU A 379 -8.72 -5.80 6.09
CA LEU A 379 -8.21 -5.63 4.73
C LEU A 379 -7.46 -6.89 4.27
N PHE A 380 -6.71 -7.52 5.18
CA PHE A 380 -6.03 -8.79 4.90
C PHE A 380 -7.02 -9.90 4.54
N VAL A 381 -8.06 -10.12 5.38
CA VAL A 381 -8.98 -11.24 5.15
C VAL A 381 -9.77 -11.04 3.86
N VAL A 382 -10.22 -9.81 3.56
CA VAL A 382 -10.91 -9.49 2.31
C VAL A 382 -10.00 -9.71 1.10
N ALA A 383 -8.76 -9.19 1.13
CA ALA A 383 -7.80 -9.42 0.05
C ALA A 383 -7.47 -10.91 -0.14
N SER A 384 -7.39 -11.66 0.95
CA SER A 384 -7.09 -13.10 0.92
C SER A 384 -8.24 -13.92 0.35
N VAL A 385 -9.48 -13.60 0.70
CA VAL A 385 -10.70 -14.22 0.14
C VAL A 385 -10.84 -13.90 -1.35
N LEU A 386 -10.68 -12.62 -1.74
CA LEU A 386 -10.79 -12.18 -3.14
C LEU A 386 -9.69 -12.76 -4.04
N ARG A 387 -8.72 -13.46 -3.48
CA ARG A 387 -7.79 -14.25 -4.27
C ARG A 387 -8.48 -15.36 -5.06
N LEU A 388 -9.59 -15.92 -4.55
CA LEU A 388 -10.44 -16.86 -5.30
C LEU A 388 -10.99 -16.21 -6.58
N HIS A 389 -11.53 -14.99 -6.44
CA HIS A 389 -11.99 -14.18 -7.57
C HIS A 389 -10.86 -13.90 -8.58
N GLY A 390 -9.67 -13.58 -8.11
CA GLY A 390 -8.49 -13.38 -8.97
C GLY A 390 -8.05 -14.65 -9.71
N GLU A 391 -8.12 -15.83 -9.10
CA GLU A 391 -7.83 -17.10 -9.78
C GLU A 391 -8.91 -17.45 -10.83
N GLU A 392 -10.19 -17.16 -10.55
CA GLU A 392 -11.29 -17.41 -11.48
C GLU A 392 -11.24 -16.46 -12.69
N THR A 393 -11.19 -15.15 -12.46
CA THR A 393 -11.16 -14.13 -13.53
C THR A 393 -9.91 -14.16 -14.41
N SER A 394 -8.81 -14.75 -13.92
CA SER A 394 -7.60 -14.97 -14.73
C SER A 394 -7.56 -16.36 -15.38
N GLN A 395 -8.66 -17.11 -15.37
CA GLN A 395 -8.77 -18.46 -15.94
C GLN A 395 -7.77 -19.48 -15.37
N ARG A 396 -7.20 -19.20 -14.18
CA ARG A 396 -6.27 -20.11 -13.49
C ARG A 396 -7.00 -21.17 -12.66
N ALA A 397 -8.25 -20.90 -12.29
CA ALA A 397 -9.09 -21.85 -11.56
C ALA A 397 -9.55 -23.02 -12.45
N GLU A 398 -9.81 -22.78 -13.74
CA GLU A 398 -10.36 -23.79 -14.66
C GLU A 398 -9.44 -25.02 -14.84
N PRO A 399 -8.13 -24.89 -15.11
CA PRO A 399 -7.25 -26.06 -15.22
C PRO A 399 -7.19 -26.89 -13.93
N VAL A 400 -7.30 -26.25 -12.76
CA VAL A 400 -7.30 -26.95 -11.46
C VAL A 400 -8.61 -27.70 -11.25
N LEU A 401 -9.74 -27.09 -11.61
CA LEU A 401 -11.08 -27.65 -11.40
C LEU A 401 -11.49 -28.64 -12.50
N ALA A 402 -10.78 -28.68 -13.62
CA ALA A 402 -10.88 -29.74 -14.64
C ALA A 402 -10.29 -31.08 -14.16
N ASN A 403 -9.45 -31.07 -13.13
CA ASN A 403 -8.96 -32.28 -12.47
C ASN A 403 -9.96 -32.80 -11.43
N ALA A 404 -9.65 -33.90 -10.74
CA ALA A 404 -10.48 -34.47 -9.66
C ALA A 404 -10.48 -33.63 -8.36
N VAL A 405 -10.69 -32.32 -8.46
CA VAL A 405 -10.75 -31.36 -7.35
C VAL A 405 -12.11 -30.68 -7.34
N GLY A 406 -12.93 -30.95 -6.33
CA GLY A 406 -14.20 -30.26 -6.15
C GLY A 406 -14.04 -28.78 -5.82
N ARG A 407 -14.97 -27.95 -6.31
CA ARG A 407 -15.03 -26.49 -6.07
C ARG A 407 -14.94 -26.10 -4.60
N LEU A 408 -15.67 -26.83 -3.74
CA LEU A 408 -15.65 -26.58 -2.29
C LEU A 408 -14.30 -26.89 -1.66
N ARG A 409 -13.62 -27.96 -2.11
CA ARG A 409 -12.29 -28.34 -1.61
C ARG A 409 -11.22 -27.33 -2.04
N TRP A 410 -11.35 -26.80 -3.25
CA TRP A 410 -10.50 -25.71 -3.74
C TRP A 410 -10.73 -24.43 -2.93
N ALA A 411 -11.99 -24.01 -2.78
CA ALA A 411 -12.34 -22.82 -2.02
C ALA A 411 -11.93 -22.92 -0.54
N SER A 412 -12.21 -24.04 0.12
CA SER A 412 -11.87 -24.27 1.52
C SER A 412 -10.36 -24.15 1.77
N GLY A 413 -9.52 -24.55 0.82
CA GLY A 413 -8.08 -24.39 0.90
C GLY A 413 -7.66 -22.92 1.01
N HIS A 414 -8.26 -22.05 0.21
CA HIS A 414 -8.03 -20.59 0.29
C HIS A 414 -8.64 -19.97 1.55
N LEU A 415 -9.85 -20.38 1.92
CA LEU A 415 -10.55 -19.84 3.08
C LEU A 415 -9.87 -20.20 4.40
N ALA A 416 -9.32 -21.42 4.52
CA ALA A 416 -8.55 -21.82 5.71
C ALA A 416 -7.36 -20.89 5.94
N ILE A 417 -6.68 -20.45 4.88
CA ILE A 417 -5.55 -19.52 4.97
C ILE A 417 -6.03 -18.09 5.22
N ALA A 418 -7.15 -17.67 4.65
CA ALA A 418 -7.72 -16.35 4.90
C ALA A 418 -8.16 -16.18 6.36
N PHE A 419 -8.98 -17.08 6.88
CA PHE A 419 -9.51 -17.00 8.24
C PHE A 419 -8.44 -17.37 9.29
N GLY A 420 -7.63 -18.41 9.04
CA GLY A 420 -6.51 -18.78 9.93
C GLY A 420 -5.38 -17.75 9.91
N GLY A 421 -5.10 -17.16 8.75
CA GLY A 421 -4.15 -16.06 8.61
C GLY A 421 -4.60 -14.82 9.39
N ALA A 422 -5.89 -14.50 9.41
CA ALA A 422 -6.42 -13.38 10.21
C ALA A 422 -6.18 -13.58 11.71
N VAL A 423 -6.34 -14.81 12.22
CA VAL A 423 -6.01 -15.15 13.61
C VAL A 423 -4.51 -14.99 13.86
N LEU A 424 -3.68 -15.54 12.96
CA LEU A 424 -2.22 -15.48 13.08
C LEU A 424 -1.71 -14.03 13.13
N ILE A 425 -2.16 -13.16 12.22
CA ILE A 425 -1.69 -11.77 12.20
C ILE A 425 -2.14 -10.99 13.44
N MET A 426 -3.34 -11.26 13.97
CA MET A 426 -3.79 -10.62 15.23
C MET A 426 -3.01 -11.12 16.43
N LEU A 427 -2.67 -12.41 16.49
CA LEU A 427 -1.78 -12.95 17.52
C LEU A 427 -0.39 -12.33 17.46
N LEU A 428 0.17 -12.19 16.26
CA LEU A 428 1.49 -11.56 16.08
C LEU A 428 1.44 -10.05 16.35
N GLY A 429 0.35 -9.38 16.00
CA GLY A 429 0.12 -7.97 16.35
C GLY A 429 0.01 -7.77 17.86
N GLY A 430 -0.74 -8.62 18.55
CA GLY A 430 -0.83 -8.61 20.02
C GLY A 430 0.49 -8.99 20.70
N LEU A 431 1.24 -9.95 20.14
CA LEU A 431 2.59 -10.29 20.60
C LEU A 431 3.52 -9.09 20.46
N GLY A 432 3.52 -8.43 19.31
CA GLY A 432 4.26 -7.19 19.09
C GLY A 432 3.87 -6.13 20.11
N LEU A 433 2.57 -5.88 20.27
CA LEU A 433 2.03 -4.88 21.19
C LEU A 433 2.46 -5.14 22.64
N GLY A 434 2.31 -6.39 23.11
CA GLY A 434 2.74 -6.79 24.45
C GLY A 434 4.26 -6.72 24.64
N LEU A 435 5.06 -7.13 23.65
CA LEU A 435 6.53 -7.01 23.71
C LEU A 435 6.98 -5.54 23.73
N GLY A 436 6.37 -4.67 22.93
CA GLY A 436 6.67 -3.25 22.90
C GLY A 436 6.26 -2.55 24.19
N TYR A 437 5.10 -2.90 24.74
CA TYR A 437 4.63 -2.37 26.02
C TYR A 437 5.48 -2.89 27.19
N GLY A 438 5.88 -4.16 27.15
CA GLY A 438 6.71 -4.82 28.16
C GLY A 438 5.95 -5.34 29.38
N ALA A 439 4.61 -5.37 29.33
CA ALA A 439 3.72 -5.89 30.38
C ALA A 439 2.43 -6.48 29.77
N ASP A 440 1.63 -7.16 30.59
CA ASP A 440 0.25 -7.58 30.31
C ASP A 440 -0.01 -8.30 28.97
N LEU A 441 0.94 -9.17 28.57
CA LEU A 441 0.86 -9.91 27.31
C LEU A 441 -0.42 -10.75 27.20
N GLY A 442 -0.86 -11.40 28.29
CA GLY A 442 -2.07 -12.22 28.29
C GLY A 442 -3.35 -11.43 27.95
N PRO A 443 -3.69 -10.39 28.73
CA PRO A 443 -4.80 -9.49 28.43
C PRO A 443 -4.74 -8.87 27.03
N ILE A 444 -3.56 -8.45 26.57
CA ILE A 444 -3.36 -7.87 25.24
C ILE A 444 -3.65 -8.90 24.13
N LEU A 445 -3.14 -10.12 24.24
CA LEU A 445 -3.44 -11.20 23.29
C LEU A 445 -4.93 -11.52 23.28
N GLY A 446 -5.57 -11.56 24.45
CA GLY A 446 -7.02 -11.72 24.58
C GLY A 446 -7.79 -10.62 23.86
N ALA A 447 -7.40 -9.36 24.05
CA ALA A 447 -8.00 -8.21 23.39
C ALA A 447 -7.86 -8.29 21.85
N CYS A 448 -6.69 -8.70 21.34
CA CYS A 448 -6.48 -8.91 19.92
C CYS A 448 -7.34 -10.05 19.35
N LEU A 449 -7.50 -11.15 20.06
CA LEU A 449 -8.34 -12.28 19.63
C LEU A 449 -9.83 -11.92 19.61
N VAL A 450 -10.28 -11.04 20.50
CA VAL A 450 -11.67 -10.55 20.50
C VAL A 450 -12.04 -9.79 19.22
N GLN A 451 -11.07 -9.28 18.46
CA GLN A 451 -11.32 -8.63 17.16
C GLN A 451 -11.61 -9.63 16.03
N VAL A 452 -11.23 -10.90 16.18
CA VAL A 452 -11.32 -11.93 15.13
C VAL A 452 -12.76 -12.14 14.60
N PRO A 453 -13.82 -12.20 15.42
CA PRO A 453 -15.18 -12.34 14.92
C PRO A 453 -15.62 -11.23 13.96
N ALA A 454 -15.23 -9.97 14.22
CA ALA A 454 -15.54 -8.85 13.33
C ALA A 454 -14.77 -8.96 12.01
N ILE A 455 -13.49 -9.34 12.07
CA ILE A 455 -12.66 -9.60 10.89
C ILE A 455 -13.28 -10.71 10.05
N TRP A 456 -13.64 -11.84 10.67
CA TRP A 456 -14.28 -12.96 10.00
C TRP A 456 -15.61 -12.56 9.36
N THR A 457 -16.41 -11.71 10.01
CA THR A 457 -17.68 -11.23 9.43
C THR A 457 -17.45 -10.54 8.08
N LEU A 458 -16.45 -9.66 7.97
CA LEU A 458 -16.12 -9.00 6.70
C LEU A 458 -15.51 -9.97 5.66
N GLY A 459 -14.68 -10.91 6.11
CA GLY A 459 -14.17 -11.99 5.26
C GLY A 459 -15.29 -12.86 4.69
N SER A 460 -16.25 -13.26 5.52
CA SER A 460 -17.40 -14.06 5.16
C SER A 460 -18.39 -13.32 4.27
N LEU A 461 -18.51 -11.99 4.40
CA LEU A 461 -19.21 -11.16 3.43
C LEU A 461 -18.53 -11.20 2.06
N ALA A 462 -17.20 -11.12 2.00
CA ALA A 462 -16.49 -11.28 0.74
C ALA A 462 -16.73 -12.68 0.12
N VAL A 463 -16.78 -13.73 0.95
CA VAL A 463 -17.14 -15.10 0.50
C VAL A 463 -18.56 -15.15 -0.03
N LEU A 464 -19.51 -14.51 0.66
CA LEU A 464 -20.91 -14.44 0.24
C LEU A 464 -21.03 -13.76 -1.12
N LEU A 465 -20.48 -12.55 -1.27
CA LEU A 465 -20.54 -11.79 -2.51
C LEU A 465 -19.90 -12.56 -3.67
N TYR A 466 -18.70 -13.13 -3.46
CA TYR A 466 -18.02 -13.95 -4.45
C TYR A 466 -18.78 -15.24 -4.80
N GLY A 467 -19.40 -15.88 -3.80
CA GLY A 467 -20.18 -17.10 -3.96
C GLY A 467 -21.44 -16.88 -4.78
N LEU A 468 -22.11 -15.75 -4.58
CA LEU A 468 -23.30 -15.35 -5.34
C LEU A 468 -22.96 -14.97 -6.78
N SER A 469 -21.94 -14.12 -6.98
CA SER A 469 -21.49 -13.72 -8.31
C SER A 469 -20.05 -13.19 -8.28
N PRO A 470 -19.20 -13.59 -9.23
CA PRO A 470 -17.84 -13.07 -9.32
C PRO A 470 -17.83 -11.55 -9.58
N HIS A 471 -18.86 -10.99 -10.23
CA HIS A 471 -18.99 -9.55 -10.48
C HIS A 471 -19.25 -8.73 -9.20
N LEU A 472 -19.86 -9.33 -8.17
CA LEU A 472 -20.12 -8.67 -6.90
C LEU A 472 -18.91 -8.69 -5.95
N ALA A 473 -17.97 -9.62 -6.17
CA ALA A 473 -16.83 -9.82 -5.29
C ALA A 473 -16.02 -8.53 -5.01
N PRO A 474 -15.72 -7.67 -6.00
CA PRO A 474 -15.03 -6.40 -5.75
C PRO A 474 -15.77 -5.47 -4.77
N GLY A 475 -17.09 -5.58 -4.64
CA GLY A 475 -17.90 -4.81 -3.70
C GLY A 475 -17.53 -5.03 -2.23
N ALA A 476 -16.85 -6.13 -1.91
CA ALA A 476 -16.33 -6.37 -0.55
C ALA A 476 -15.36 -5.27 -0.09
N TRP A 477 -14.61 -4.63 -1.01
CA TRP A 477 -13.75 -3.51 -0.68
C TRP A 477 -14.52 -2.27 -0.25
N ALA A 478 -15.69 -2.01 -0.86
CA ALA A 478 -16.53 -0.89 -0.46
C ALA A 478 -17.06 -1.08 0.96
N VAL A 479 -17.47 -2.30 1.32
CA VAL A 479 -17.96 -2.61 2.67
C VAL A 479 -16.84 -2.58 3.71
N ALA A 480 -15.66 -3.14 3.39
CA ALA A 480 -14.50 -3.02 4.26
C ALA A 480 -14.11 -1.55 4.47
N GLY A 481 -14.03 -0.77 3.39
CA GLY A 481 -13.76 0.67 3.46
C GLY A 481 -14.78 1.41 4.32
N LEU A 482 -16.07 1.14 4.15
CA LEU A 482 -17.14 1.73 4.96
C LEU A 482 -16.99 1.36 6.44
N ALA A 483 -16.73 0.09 6.77
CA ALA A 483 -16.54 -0.35 8.15
C ALA A 483 -15.34 0.35 8.83
N LEU A 484 -14.25 0.55 8.09
CA LEU A 484 -13.08 1.31 8.55
C LEU A 484 -13.40 2.80 8.75
N LEU A 485 -14.09 3.43 7.79
CA LEU A 485 -14.51 4.83 7.88
C LEU A 485 -15.43 5.05 9.09
N LEU A 486 -16.42 4.17 9.28
CA LEU A 486 -17.32 4.24 10.42
C LEU A 486 -16.60 3.97 11.74
N GLY A 487 -15.64 3.03 11.79
CA GLY A 487 -14.89 2.73 13.00
C GLY A 487 -13.94 3.85 13.43
N TRP A 488 -13.32 4.56 12.47
CA TRP A 488 -12.25 5.52 12.77
C TRP A 488 -12.71 6.98 12.72
N ILE A 489 -13.55 7.32 11.75
CA ILE A 489 -14.00 8.69 11.50
C ILE A 489 -15.42 8.91 12.03
N GLY A 490 -16.27 7.88 12.02
CA GLY A 490 -17.67 7.96 12.44
C GLY A 490 -17.87 8.62 13.82
N PRO A 491 -17.17 8.18 14.89
CA PRO A 491 -17.26 8.81 16.20
C PRO A 491 -16.80 10.27 16.20
N ALA A 492 -15.76 10.62 15.43
CA ALA A 492 -15.26 11.98 15.34
C ALA A 492 -16.25 12.94 14.64
N LEU A 493 -17.09 12.42 13.75
CA LEU A 493 -18.14 13.17 13.06
C LEU A 493 -19.48 13.16 13.79
N ASN A 494 -19.56 12.57 15.00
CA ASN A 494 -20.80 12.42 15.77
C ASN A 494 -21.96 11.80 14.95
N VAL A 495 -21.63 10.80 14.13
CA VAL A 495 -22.63 10.09 13.30
C VAL A 495 -23.61 9.31 14.21
N PRO A 496 -24.91 9.21 13.86
CA PRO A 496 -25.86 8.45 14.66
C PRO A 496 -25.41 7.02 14.94
N GLN A 497 -25.66 6.55 16.17
CA GLN A 497 -25.23 5.22 16.63
C GLN A 497 -25.74 4.09 15.72
N THR A 498 -26.96 4.20 15.19
CA THR A 498 -27.52 3.23 14.24
C THR A 498 -26.67 3.03 12.98
N VAL A 499 -25.92 4.06 12.56
CA VAL A 499 -25.00 3.98 11.42
C VAL A 499 -23.66 3.42 11.87
N LEU A 500 -23.16 3.78 13.05
CA LEU A 500 -21.94 3.20 13.62
C LEU A 500 -22.06 1.69 13.85
N ASP A 501 -23.25 1.24 14.25
CA ASP A 501 -23.59 -0.17 14.48
C ASP A 501 -23.60 -1.01 13.20
N LEU A 502 -23.48 -0.41 12.01
CA LEU A 502 -23.22 -1.14 10.77
C LEU A 502 -21.81 -1.75 10.75
N SER A 503 -20.86 -1.16 11.48
CA SER A 503 -19.51 -1.71 11.60
C SER A 503 -19.50 -2.86 12.60
N PRO A 504 -19.02 -4.06 12.22
CA PRO A 504 -18.95 -5.19 13.15
C PRO A 504 -18.00 -4.92 14.33
N PHE A 505 -17.05 -4.00 14.17
CA PHE A 505 -16.12 -3.60 15.22
C PHE A 505 -16.78 -2.80 16.35
N GLY A 506 -17.91 -2.13 16.10
CA GLY A 506 -18.61 -1.35 17.12
C GLY A 506 -19.26 -2.20 18.21
N HIS A 507 -19.54 -3.48 17.91
CA HIS A 507 -20.22 -4.41 18.82
C HIS A 507 -19.29 -5.13 19.80
N LEU A 508 -17.99 -5.12 19.54
CA LEU A 508 -17.02 -5.87 20.34
C LEU A 508 -16.66 -5.14 21.64
N PRO A 509 -16.41 -5.86 22.74
CA PRO A 509 -15.98 -5.23 23.98
C PRO A 509 -14.60 -4.59 23.84
N LYS A 510 -14.42 -3.44 24.51
CA LYS A 510 -13.15 -2.69 24.53
C LYS A 510 -12.21 -3.28 25.59
N LEU A 511 -11.39 -4.25 25.21
CA LEU A 511 -10.37 -4.87 26.07
C LEU A 511 -8.99 -4.25 25.82
N PRO A 512 -8.05 -4.24 26.80
CA PRO A 512 -8.11 -4.93 28.10
C PRO A 512 -8.87 -4.21 29.23
N GLY A 513 -9.22 -2.93 29.13
CA GLY A 513 -9.83 -2.15 30.23
C GLY A 513 -11.33 -2.35 30.49
N GLY A 514 -12.03 -3.07 29.61
CA GLY A 514 -13.46 -3.37 29.74
C GLY A 514 -13.74 -4.79 30.25
N ALA A 515 -15.01 -5.07 30.56
CA ALA A 515 -15.44 -6.43 30.85
C ALA A 515 -15.68 -7.23 29.57
N MET A 516 -15.33 -8.52 29.58
CA MET A 516 -15.59 -9.40 28.44
C MET A 516 -17.08 -9.71 28.33
N THR A 517 -17.67 -9.37 27.19
CA THR A 517 -19.05 -9.75 26.81
C THR A 517 -19.00 -10.75 25.66
N TRP A 518 -19.41 -11.99 25.90
CA TRP A 518 -19.34 -13.06 24.90
C TRP A 518 -20.43 -12.98 23.82
N THR A 519 -21.58 -12.39 24.14
CA THR A 519 -22.74 -12.37 23.22
C THR A 519 -22.42 -11.75 21.86
N PRO A 520 -21.83 -10.54 21.75
CA PRO A 520 -21.51 -9.95 20.45
C PRO A 520 -20.51 -10.78 19.65
N ALA A 521 -19.48 -11.33 20.32
CA ALA A 521 -18.48 -12.18 19.67
C ALA A 521 -19.11 -13.45 19.08
N LEU A 522 -19.97 -14.13 19.84
CA LEU A 522 -20.69 -15.33 19.39
C LEU A 522 -21.65 -15.03 18.24
N VAL A 523 -22.39 -13.91 18.30
CA VAL A 523 -23.31 -13.49 17.24
C VAL A 523 -22.55 -13.21 15.94
N LEU A 524 -21.45 -12.46 16.00
CA LEU A 524 -20.61 -12.17 14.82
C LEU A 524 -19.99 -13.44 14.24
N THR A 525 -19.51 -14.36 15.06
CA THR A 525 -19.00 -15.65 14.60
C THR A 525 -20.10 -16.49 13.93
N ALA A 526 -21.31 -16.56 14.52
CA ALA A 526 -22.44 -17.27 13.93
C ALA A 526 -22.85 -16.67 12.57
N LEU A 527 -22.89 -15.34 12.47
CA LEU A 527 -23.15 -14.62 11.22
C LEU A 527 -22.08 -14.94 10.17
N ALA A 528 -20.80 -14.90 10.54
CA ALA A 528 -19.69 -15.25 9.66
C ALA A 528 -19.82 -16.69 9.13
N VAL A 529 -20.15 -17.66 9.99
CA VAL A 529 -20.38 -19.06 9.59
C VAL A 529 -21.54 -19.15 8.60
N ALA A 530 -22.68 -18.51 8.88
CA ALA A 530 -23.85 -18.52 8.01
C ALA A 530 -23.54 -17.93 6.63
N MET A 531 -22.92 -16.75 6.57
CA MET A 531 -22.55 -16.08 5.32
C MET A 531 -21.55 -16.90 4.49
N THR A 532 -20.56 -17.51 5.16
CA THR A 532 -19.59 -18.40 4.50
C THR A 532 -20.30 -19.62 3.92
N GLY A 533 -21.22 -20.23 4.68
CA GLY A 533 -22.02 -21.37 4.22
C GLY A 533 -22.86 -21.05 2.98
N VAL A 534 -23.56 -19.91 2.99
CA VAL A 534 -24.35 -19.44 1.83
C VAL A 534 -23.44 -19.14 0.63
N GLY A 535 -22.31 -18.46 0.84
CA GLY A 535 -21.35 -18.18 -0.23
C GLY A 535 -20.78 -19.46 -0.86
N LEU A 536 -20.42 -20.46 -0.05
CA LEU A 536 -19.95 -21.76 -0.54
C LEU A 536 -21.06 -22.55 -1.25
N ALA A 537 -22.30 -22.48 -0.78
CA ALA A 537 -23.44 -23.08 -1.46
C ALA A 537 -23.70 -22.43 -2.84
N GLY A 538 -23.56 -21.10 -2.93
CA GLY A 538 -23.60 -20.36 -4.20
C GLY A 538 -22.49 -20.80 -5.16
N LEU A 539 -21.24 -20.86 -4.69
CA LEU A 539 -20.09 -21.30 -5.48
C LEU A 539 -20.25 -22.74 -6.02
N ARG A 540 -20.88 -23.62 -5.23
CA ARG A 540 -21.15 -25.01 -5.66
C ARG A 540 -22.15 -25.08 -6.81
N ARG A 541 -23.11 -24.16 -6.86
CA ARG A 541 -24.21 -24.17 -7.84
C ARG A 541 -23.94 -23.33 -9.07
N ARG A 542 -23.21 -22.21 -8.96
CA ARG A 542 -22.94 -21.34 -10.11
C ARG A 542 -21.89 -21.92 -11.02
N ASP A 543 -21.99 -21.63 -12.31
CA ASP A 543 -20.92 -21.93 -13.26
C ASP A 543 -19.68 -21.07 -12.98
N LEU A 544 -18.50 -21.62 -13.30
CA LEU A 544 -17.29 -20.79 -13.35
C LEU A 544 -17.44 -19.98 -14.63
N SER A 545 -17.19 -18.68 -14.54
CA SER A 545 -17.33 -17.78 -15.69
C SER A 545 -16.59 -18.33 -16.91
N GLY A 546 -17.35 -18.73 -17.92
CA GLY A 546 -16.96 -18.90 -19.33
C GLY A 546 -17.86 -18.00 -20.16
#